data_AF-A0A7S3LDV2-F1
#
_entry.id   AF-A0A7S3LDV2-F1
#
_cell.length_a   1.000
_cell.length_b   1.000
_cell.length_c   1.000
_cell.angle_alpha   90.00
_cell.angle_beta   90.00
_cell.angle_gamma   90.00
#
_symmetry.space_group_name_H-M   'P 1'
#
loop_
_entity.id
_entity.type
_entity.pdbx_description
1 polymer ?
#
loop_
_entity_poly.entity_id
_entity_poly.type
_entity_poly.pdbx_seq_one_letter_code
_entity_poly.pdbx_strand_id
1 'polypeptide(L)'
;KDAVPSISYADLFQMASAEAIMLAGGPKIDMKYGRIDAESPEQCSPEGNLPDGNAGANNMYGGAGGTTSTEDNTPAGHLRKVFHRMGIDDEGIVALSGAHTYGRAYKDRSGAGAEKTK
;
A
#
# COMPACT_ATOMS: atom_id res chain seq x y z
N LYS A 1 -18.45 -3.88 9.15
CA LYS A 1 -19.22 -4.64 8.14
C LYS A 1 -20.57 -5.06 8.70
N ASP A 2 -20.62 -5.72 9.85
CA ASP A 2 -21.84 -6.33 10.42
C ASP A 2 -23.01 -5.35 10.58
N ALA A 3 -22.73 -4.09 10.92
CA ALA A 3 -23.75 -3.05 11.04
C ALA A 3 -24.39 -2.64 9.69
N VAL A 4 -23.68 -2.81 8.57
CA VAL A 4 -24.17 -2.48 7.22
C VAL A 4 -23.78 -3.61 6.25
N PRO A 5 -24.46 -4.76 6.27
CA PRO A 5 -24.08 -5.92 5.47
C PRO A 5 -24.16 -5.72 3.95
N SER A 6 -24.88 -4.70 3.48
CA SER A 6 -25.05 -4.40 2.06
C SER A 6 -23.82 -3.77 1.40
N ILE A 7 -22.91 -3.17 2.16
CA ILE A 7 -21.65 -2.63 1.61
C ILE A 7 -20.64 -3.76 1.40
N SER A 8 -19.93 -3.77 0.29
CA SER A 8 -18.80 -4.69 0.08
C SER A 8 -17.64 -4.32 1.00
N TYR A 9 -16.82 -5.30 1.39
CA TYR A 9 -15.53 -5.02 2.03
C TYR A 9 -14.64 -4.17 1.13
N ALA A 10 -14.66 -4.42 -0.19
CA ALA A 10 -13.91 -3.66 -1.17
C ALA A 10 -14.24 -2.15 -1.12
N ASP A 11 -15.52 -1.77 -1.07
CA ASP A 11 -15.89 -0.37 -0.89
C ASP A 11 -15.65 0.13 0.53
N LEU A 12 -15.88 -0.70 1.55
CA LEU A 12 -15.68 -0.30 2.93
C LEU A 12 -14.22 0.09 3.20
N PHE A 13 -13.24 -0.65 2.67
CA PHE A 13 -11.82 -0.31 2.80
C PHE A 13 -11.48 1.04 2.18
N GLN A 14 -12.01 1.30 0.97
CA GLN A 14 -11.72 2.52 0.24
C GLN A 14 -12.45 3.73 0.84
N MET A 15 -13.70 3.54 1.28
CA MET A 15 -14.48 4.55 2.00
C MET A 15 -13.79 4.96 3.30
N ALA A 16 -13.38 3.98 4.12
CA ALA A 16 -12.73 4.25 5.40
C ALA A 16 -11.41 5.01 5.20
N SER A 17 -10.62 4.66 4.18
CA SER A 17 -9.37 5.36 3.84
C SER A 17 -9.64 6.82 3.44
N ALA A 18 -10.57 7.06 2.52
CA ALA A 18 -10.88 8.41 2.06
C ALA A 18 -11.46 9.30 3.17
N GLU A 19 -12.34 8.73 4.00
CA GLU A 19 -12.90 9.42 5.17
C GLU A 19 -11.81 9.75 6.19
N ALA A 20 -10.88 8.83 6.46
CA ALA A 20 -9.76 9.08 7.36
C ALA A 20 -8.88 10.24 6.90
N ILE A 21 -8.59 10.35 5.60
CA ILE A 21 -7.84 11.49 5.04
C ILE A 21 -8.59 12.80 5.25
N MET A 22 -9.89 12.83 4.95
CA MET A 22 -10.71 14.04 5.11
C MET A 22 -10.81 14.45 6.59
N LEU A 23 -11.08 13.52 7.50
CA LEU A 23 -11.18 13.77 8.94
C LEU A 23 -9.84 14.23 9.53
N ALA A 24 -8.71 13.79 8.97
CA ALA A 24 -7.39 14.23 9.36
C ALA A 24 -7.00 15.62 8.81
N GLY A 25 -7.91 16.31 8.11
CA GLY A 25 -7.68 17.63 7.52
C GLY A 25 -7.06 17.60 6.12
N GLY A 26 -6.96 16.41 5.51
CA GLY A 26 -6.56 16.25 4.12
C GLY A 26 -7.66 16.64 3.12
N PRO A 27 -7.37 16.54 1.82
CA PRO A 27 -8.35 16.85 0.78
C PRO A 27 -9.52 15.87 0.80
N LYS A 28 -10.71 16.35 0.42
CA LYS A 28 -11.85 15.48 0.12
C LYS A 28 -11.57 14.73 -1.18
N ILE A 29 -11.54 13.39 -1.10
CA ILE A 29 -11.34 12.52 -2.28
C ILE A 29 -12.71 12.22 -2.90
N ASP A 30 -12.85 12.47 -4.19
CA ASP A 30 -14.09 12.17 -4.93
C ASP A 30 -14.21 10.67 -5.24
N MET A 31 -14.72 9.93 -4.26
CA MET A 31 -14.81 8.46 -4.31
C MET A 31 -16.04 7.99 -5.10
N LYS A 32 -15.81 7.02 -5.98
CA LYS A 32 -16.86 6.20 -6.59
C LYS A 32 -16.96 4.85 -5.87
N TYR A 33 -18.18 4.38 -5.69
CA TYR A 33 -18.52 3.11 -5.03
C TYR A 33 -19.20 2.15 -6.02
N GLY A 34 -19.40 0.91 -5.59
CA GLY A 34 -19.90 -0.20 -6.39
C GLY A 34 -18.86 -1.32 -6.61
N ARG A 35 -17.79 -1.36 -5.81
CA ARG A 35 -16.80 -2.47 -5.90
C ARG A 35 -17.43 -3.76 -5.39
N ILE A 36 -17.05 -4.87 -6.02
CA ILE A 36 -17.53 -6.20 -5.68
C ILE A 36 -16.47 -6.91 -4.85
N ASP A 37 -16.89 -7.65 -3.83
CA ASP A 37 -15.98 -8.46 -3.01
C ASP A 37 -15.45 -9.65 -3.80
N ALA A 38 -14.21 -10.05 -3.50
CA ALA A 38 -13.74 -11.36 -3.89
C ALA A 38 -14.58 -12.44 -3.17
N GLU A 39 -14.88 -13.51 -3.88
CA GLU A 39 -15.71 -14.61 -3.41
C GLU A 39 -14.89 -15.68 -2.69
N SER A 40 -13.59 -15.77 -2.97
CA SER A 40 -12.73 -16.79 -2.39
C SER A 40 -11.26 -16.38 -2.27
N PRO A 41 -10.48 -17.04 -1.38
CA PRO A 41 -9.04 -16.78 -1.21
C PRO A 41 -8.22 -17.04 -2.48
N GLU A 42 -8.67 -17.91 -3.38
CA GLU A 42 -7.98 -18.22 -4.64
C GLU A 42 -7.96 -17.03 -5.61
N GLN A 43 -8.85 -16.05 -5.42
CA GLN A 43 -8.83 -14.79 -6.17
C GLN A 43 -7.84 -13.77 -5.58
N CYS A 44 -7.19 -14.06 -4.45
CA CYS A 44 -6.14 -13.22 -3.92
C CYS A 44 -4.92 -13.27 -4.86
N SER A 45 -4.37 -12.10 -5.14
CA SER A 45 -3.12 -12.00 -5.90
C SER A 45 -1.96 -12.67 -5.15
N PRO A 46 -0.96 -13.21 -5.86
CA PRO A 46 0.23 -13.73 -5.23
C PRO A 46 0.98 -12.65 -4.43
N GLU A 47 1.77 -13.09 -3.46
CA GLU A 47 2.60 -12.25 -2.61
C GLU A 47 3.62 -11.42 -3.42
N GLY A 48 4.14 -10.34 -2.81
CA GLY A 48 5.23 -9.55 -3.40
C GLY A 48 4.82 -8.65 -4.57
N ASN A 49 3.53 -8.39 -4.72
CA ASN A 49 3.02 -7.29 -5.55
C ASN A 49 3.15 -5.92 -4.85
N LEU A 50 3.36 -5.90 -3.53
CA LEU A 50 3.54 -4.68 -2.73
C LEU A 50 5.02 -4.28 -2.64
N PRO A 51 5.33 -2.98 -2.43
CA PRO A 51 6.70 -2.52 -2.33
C PRO A 51 7.32 -2.86 -0.97
N ASP A 52 8.53 -3.40 -0.98
CA ASP A 52 9.40 -3.47 0.20
C ASP A 52 9.78 -2.07 0.72
N GLY A 53 9.65 -1.88 2.04
CA GLY A 53 10.06 -0.65 2.72
C GLY A 53 11.56 -0.56 3.05
N ASN A 54 12.28 -1.69 2.98
CA ASN A 54 13.72 -1.79 3.17
C ASN A 54 14.29 -2.84 2.21
N ALA A 55 15.57 -2.72 1.86
CA ALA A 55 16.25 -3.78 1.11
C ALA A 55 16.28 -5.08 1.93
N GLY A 56 16.11 -6.21 1.24
CA GLY A 56 16.24 -7.54 1.82
C GLY A 56 17.68 -8.06 1.80
N ALA A 57 17.84 -9.37 1.62
CA ALA A 57 19.14 -10.00 1.51
C ALA A 57 19.95 -9.45 0.33
N ASN A 58 21.27 -9.33 0.50
CA ASN A 58 22.21 -8.82 -0.52
C ASN A 58 21.88 -7.41 -1.05
N ASN A 59 21.21 -6.57 -0.25
CA ASN A 59 20.74 -5.24 -0.64
C ASN A 59 19.79 -5.25 -1.85
N MET A 60 19.04 -6.33 -2.07
CA MET A 60 18.07 -6.41 -3.16
C MET A 60 16.66 -6.07 -2.68
N TYR A 61 15.89 -5.45 -3.57
CA TYR A 61 14.45 -5.25 -3.41
C TYR A 61 13.69 -6.27 -4.28
N GLY A 62 12.53 -6.71 -3.82
CA GLY A 62 11.74 -7.78 -4.43
C GLY A 62 12.16 -9.16 -3.94
N GLY A 63 11.21 -9.92 -3.38
CA GLY A 63 11.39 -11.30 -2.91
C GLY A 63 11.02 -12.37 -3.94
N ALA A 64 11.27 -13.64 -3.59
CA ALA A 64 11.05 -14.81 -4.46
C ALA A 64 9.58 -15.10 -4.83
N GLY A 65 8.61 -14.40 -4.22
CA GLY A 65 7.17 -14.59 -4.46
C GLY A 65 6.48 -13.52 -5.31
N GLY A 66 7.14 -12.39 -5.61
CA GLY A 66 6.56 -11.26 -6.34
C GLY A 66 7.54 -10.57 -7.27
N THR A 67 7.39 -9.26 -7.54
CA THR A 67 8.15 -8.56 -8.61
C THR A 67 9.63 -8.94 -8.56
N THR A 68 10.04 -9.82 -9.48
CA THR A 68 11.39 -10.38 -9.55
C THR A 68 12.40 -9.26 -9.37
N SER A 69 13.47 -9.45 -8.58
CA SER A 69 14.51 -8.43 -8.38
C SER A 69 14.78 -7.67 -9.67
N THR A 70 14.66 -6.34 -9.61
CA THR A 70 15.18 -5.47 -10.67
C THR A 70 16.68 -5.69 -10.81
N GLU A 71 17.20 -5.49 -12.01
CA GLU A 71 18.64 -5.26 -12.22
C GLU A 71 19.11 -4.00 -11.46
N ASP A 72 18.18 -3.06 -11.21
CA ASP A 72 18.34 -1.87 -10.37
C ASP A 72 18.05 -2.18 -8.89
N ASN A 73 19.09 -2.23 -8.06
CA ASN A 73 18.99 -2.49 -6.62
C ASN A 73 18.76 -1.22 -5.77
N THR A 74 18.39 -0.09 -6.39
CA THR A 74 18.11 1.15 -5.66
C THR A 74 16.65 1.21 -5.16
N PRO A 75 16.37 1.91 -4.04
CA PRO A 75 14.99 2.12 -3.59
C PRO A 75 14.12 2.80 -4.65
N ALA A 76 14.69 3.77 -5.40
CA ALA A 76 13.96 4.49 -6.43
C ALA A 76 13.58 3.60 -7.62
N GLY A 77 14.49 2.73 -8.07
CA GLY A 77 14.23 1.74 -9.12
C GLY A 77 13.12 0.77 -8.73
N HIS A 78 13.16 0.28 -7.49
CA HIS A 78 12.12 -0.59 -6.93
C HIS A 78 10.75 0.09 -6.88
N LEU A 79 10.67 1.32 -6.35
CA LEU A 79 9.42 2.08 -6.31
C LEU A 79 8.85 2.28 -7.71
N ARG A 80 9.68 2.71 -8.68
CA ARG A 80 9.22 2.87 -10.06
C ARG A 80 8.69 1.56 -10.64
N LYS A 81 9.38 0.45 -10.47
CA LYS A 81 8.88 -0.85 -10.96
C LYS A 81 7.51 -1.21 -10.41
N VAL A 82 7.32 -1.09 -9.10
CA VAL A 82 6.07 -1.48 -8.45
C VAL A 82 4.92 -0.56 -8.88
N PHE A 83 5.14 0.76 -8.84
CA PHE A 83 4.09 1.74 -9.09
C PHE A 83 3.81 1.95 -10.58
N HIS A 84 4.81 1.88 -11.45
CA HIS A 84 4.60 1.95 -12.91
C HIS A 84 3.77 0.75 -13.40
N ARG A 85 3.91 -0.44 -12.79
CA ARG A 85 3.03 -1.60 -13.06
C ARG A 85 1.56 -1.29 -12.74
N MET A 86 1.31 -0.42 -11.76
CA MET A 86 -0.04 0.04 -11.39
C MET A 86 -0.52 1.23 -12.25
N GLY A 87 0.28 1.70 -13.20
CA GLY A 87 -0.03 2.86 -14.03
C GLY A 87 0.15 4.21 -13.32
N ILE A 88 0.91 4.24 -12.22
CA ILE A 88 1.22 5.46 -11.46
C ILE A 88 2.60 5.95 -11.87
N ASP A 89 2.72 7.22 -12.23
CA ASP A 89 3.99 7.83 -12.65
C ASP A 89 4.81 8.37 -11.47
N ASP A 90 5.95 9.00 -11.75
CA ASP A 90 6.86 9.52 -10.73
C ASP A 90 6.21 10.59 -9.85
N GLU A 91 5.33 11.44 -10.41
CA GLU A 91 4.58 12.43 -9.63
C GLU A 91 3.61 11.74 -8.67
N GLY A 92 2.85 10.75 -9.16
CA GLY A 92 1.94 9.95 -8.35
C GLY A 92 2.65 9.17 -7.24
N ILE A 93 3.84 8.62 -7.49
CA ILE A 93 4.66 7.95 -6.47
C ILE A 93 4.97 8.91 -5.32
N VAL A 94 5.44 10.12 -5.63
CA VAL A 94 5.80 11.12 -4.62
C VAL A 94 4.55 11.61 -3.87
N ALA A 95 3.47 11.90 -4.58
CA ALA A 95 2.22 12.35 -3.98
C ALA A 95 1.65 11.30 -3.01
N LEU A 96 1.60 10.02 -3.39
CA LEU A 96 1.10 8.94 -2.54
C LEU A 96 2.03 8.64 -1.36
N SER A 97 3.35 8.78 -1.53
CA SER A 97 4.31 8.61 -0.43
C SER A 97 4.09 9.64 0.69
N GLY A 98 3.49 10.79 0.39
CA GLY A 98 3.06 11.80 1.37
C GLY A 98 2.09 11.26 2.42
N ALA A 99 1.40 10.13 2.18
CA ALA A 99 0.55 9.48 3.16
C ALA A 99 1.29 9.07 4.44
N HIS A 100 2.62 8.90 4.38
CA HIS A 100 3.47 8.68 5.56
C HIS A 100 3.58 9.88 6.51
N THR A 101 2.96 11.02 6.19
CA THR A 101 2.70 12.08 7.19
C THR A 101 1.83 11.58 8.35
N TYR A 102 1.05 10.51 8.12
CA TYR A 102 0.21 9.87 9.12
C TYR A 102 0.82 8.55 9.62
N GLY A 103 0.69 8.32 10.93
CA GLY A 103 1.07 7.05 11.56
C GLY A 103 2.57 6.92 11.83
N ARG A 104 3.04 5.68 11.91
CA ARG A 104 4.44 5.33 12.16
C ARG A 104 4.72 3.88 11.77
N ALA A 105 6.00 3.55 11.54
CA ALA A 105 6.45 2.17 11.43
C ALA A 105 6.52 1.49 12.81
N TYR A 106 6.26 0.19 12.83
CA TYR A 106 6.26 -0.65 14.03
C TYR A 106 7.25 -1.82 13.82
N LYS A 107 8.17 -2.00 14.77
CA LYS A 107 9.26 -2.98 14.68
C LYS A 107 8.73 -4.42 14.67
N ASP A 108 7.68 -4.69 15.42
CA ASP A 108 7.00 -5.99 15.52
C ASP A 108 6.08 -6.32 14.32
N ARG A 109 5.86 -5.36 13.41
CA ARG A 109 5.07 -5.57 12.18
C ARG A 109 5.94 -5.56 10.92
N SER A 110 6.72 -4.50 10.76
CA SER A 110 7.50 -4.21 9.54
C SER A 110 9.00 -4.47 9.70
N GLY A 111 9.47 -4.76 10.92
CA GLY A 111 10.89 -4.76 11.26
C GLY A 111 11.52 -3.36 11.38
N ALA A 112 10.81 -2.31 10.96
CA ALA A 112 11.26 -0.93 10.97
C ALA A 112 10.61 -0.08 12.06
N GLY A 113 11.23 1.06 12.39
CA GLY A 113 10.74 2.00 13.38
C GLY A 113 11.35 1.83 14.78
N ALA A 114 11.25 2.88 15.59
CA ALA A 114 11.72 2.86 16.97
C ALA A 114 10.78 2.05 17.88
N GLU A 115 11.32 1.38 18.89
CA GLU A 115 10.51 0.61 19.86
C GLU A 115 9.53 1.49 20.63
N LYS A 116 9.89 2.76 20.85
CA LYS A 116 9.00 3.79 21.41
C LYS A 116 9.18 5.07 20.61
N THR A 117 8.07 5.68 20.20
CA THR A 117 8.02 7.10 19.89
C THR A 117 7.95 7.86 21.22
N LYS A 118 8.60 9.03 21.30
CA LYS A 118 8.71 9.85 22.52
C LYS A 118 7.40 9.94 23.32
#